data_AF-A0A378LX97-F1
#
_entry.id   AF-A0A378LX97-F1
#
_cell.length_a   1.000
_cell.length_b   1.000
_cell.length_c   1.000
_cell.angle_alpha   90.00
_cell.angle_beta   90.00
_cell.angle_gamma   90.00
#
_symmetry.space_group_name_H-M   'P 1'
#
loop_
_entity.id
_entity.type
_entity.pdbx_description
1 polymer ?
#
loop_
_entity_poly.entity_id
_entity_poly.type
_entity_poly.pdbx_seq_one_letter_code
_entity_poly.pdbx_strand_id
1 'polypeptide(L)'
;MSRDFINLIDKLEKKWDDEIVPAYDQMKLIFINNIRTNHLAQKALAALGAQYRTFYNHAQNSFATCKMDVAERPKALEFLKEIEESYNADIQELMGIYNRKAAHLRANFFQNEAIHLPMPTLEEQIHWEIFPSDPENYPQYYTYDFK
;
A
#
# COMPACT_ATOMS: atom_id res chain seq x y z
N MET A 1 21.47 29.55 -5.05
CA MET A 1 21.47 28.38 -4.18
C MET A 1 22.85 28.23 -3.58
N SER A 2 22.89 28.16 -2.26
CA SER A 2 24.04 27.86 -1.44
C SER A 2 24.55 26.44 -1.71
N ARG A 3 25.86 26.27 -1.55
CA ARG A 3 26.52 24.97 -1.69
C ARG A 3 26.03 23.99 -0.61
N ASP A 4 25.70 24.50 0.58
CA ASP A 4 25.20 23.69 1.69
C ASP A 4 23.82 23.09 1.39
N PHE A 5 22.91 23.87 0.79
CA PHE A 5 21.59 23.39 0.38
C PHE A 5 21.68 22.33 -0.73
N ILE A 6 22.48 22.58 -1.77
CA ILE A 6 22.67 21.62 -2.87
C ILE A 6 23.23 20.30 -2.32
N ASN A 7 24.30 20.37 -1.52
CA ASN A 7 24.89 19.18 -0.90
C ASN A 7 23.91 18.43 0.02
N LEU A 8 22.95 19.12 0.63
CA LEU A 8 21.92 18.49 1.45
C LEU A 8 20.91 17.74 0.58
N ILE A 9 20.43 18.35 -0.50
CA ILE A 9 19.54 17.69 -1.46
C ILE A 9 20.21 16.43 -2.02
N ASP A 10 21.44 16.53 -2.53
CA ASP A 10 22.19 15.39 -3.08
C ASP A 10 22.30 14.24 -2.06
N LYS A 11 22.51 14.56 -0.77
CA LYS A 11 22.57 13.56 0.31
C LYS A 11 21.22 12.91 0.59
N LEU A 12 20.15 13.69 0.56
CA LEU A 12 18.79 13.19 0.79
C LEU A 12 18.35 12.30 -0.38
N GLU A 13 18.60 12.71 -1.62
CA GLU A 13 18.34 11.91 -2.82
C GLU A 13 19.12 10.59 -2.79
N LYS A 14 20.42 10.64 -2.47
CA LYS A 14 21.20 9.42 -2.32
C LYS A 14 20.63 8.50 -1.23
N LYS A 15 20.24 9.06 -0.09
CA LYS A 15 19.64 8.28 1.00
C LYS A 15 18.29 7.68 0.59
N TRP A 16 17.51 8.39 -0.23
CA TRP A 16 16.28 7.87 -0.80
C TRP A 16 16.53 6.65 -1.71
N ASP A 17 17.50 6.77 -2.61
CA ASP A 17 17.90 5.68 -3.52
C ASP A 17 18.48 4.47 -2.77
N ASP A 18 19.20 4.71 -1.67
CA ASP A 18 19.84 3.66 -0.88
C ASP A 18 18.84 2.95 0.08
N GLU A 19 17.78 3.64 0.54
CA GLU A 19 16.90 3.13 1.60
C GLU A 19 15.44 2.93 1.17
N ILE A 20 14.85 3.92 0.50
CA ILE A 20 13.41 3.93 0.19
C ILE A 20 13.12 3.11 -1.07
N VAL A 21 13.85 3.35 -2.15
CA VAL A 21 13.67 2.62 -3.42
C VAL A 21 13.80 1.11 -3.22
N PRO A 22 14.85 0.58 -2.56
CA PRO A 22 14.99 -0.87 -2.39
C PRO A 22 13.93 -1.46 -1.45
N ALA A 23 13.52 -0.71 -0.42
CA ALA A 23 12.48 -1.16 0.49
C ALA A 23 11.12 -1.24 -0.20
N TYR A 24 10.79 -0.27 -1.08
CA TYR A 24 9.61 -0.32 -1.92
C TYR A 24 9.63 -1.52 -2.87
N ASP A 25 10.74 -1.74 -3.58
CA ASP A 25 10.89 -2.88 -4.50
C ASP A 25 10.72 -4.22 -3.78
N GLN A 26 11.33 -4.36 -2.60
CA GLN A 26 11.15 -5.53 -1.76
C GLN A 26 9.68 -5.71 -1.34
N MET A 27 9.01 -4.62 -0.97
CA MET A 27 7.60 -4.64 -0.59
C MET A 27 6.71 -5.05 -1.77
N LYS A 28 7.00 -4.55 -2.96
CA LYS A 28 6.30 -4.92 -4.20
C LYS A 28 6.41 -6.42 -4.47
N LEU A 29 7.60 -7.00 -4.33
CA LEU A 29 7.80 -8.45 -4.44
C LEU A 29 7.03 -9.23 -3.37
N ILE A 30 6.98 -8.75 -2.13
CA ILE A 30 6.19 -9.35 -1.05
C ILE A 30 4.70 -9.32 -1.42
N PHE A 31 4.19 -8.19 -1.93
CA PHE A 31 2.81 -8.06 -2.40
C PHE A 31 2.50 -9.02 -3.55
N ILE A 32 3.44 -9.24 -4.48
CA ILE A 32 3.28 -10.15 -5.61
C ILE A 32 3.38 -11.62 -5.20
N ASN A 33 4.15 -11.98 -4.19
CA ASN A 33 4.40 -13.40 -3.89
C ASN A 33 3.69 -13.91 -2.62
N ASN A 34 3.67 -13.10 -1.56
CA ASN A 34 3.41 -13.59 -0.20
C ASN A 34 2.13 -13.03 0.41
N ILE A 35 1.69 -11.84 0.01
CA ILE A 35 0.45 -11.25 0.54
C ILE A 35 -0.77 -11.95 -0.06
N ARG A 36 -1.51 -12.65 0.81
CA ARG A 36 -2.75 -13.39 0.48
C ARG A 36 -3.97 -12.94 1.27
N THR A 37 -3.76 -12.19 2.35
CA THR A 37 -4.81 -11.74 3.28
C THR A 37 -4.74 -10.24 3.44
N ASN A 38 -5.87 -9.61 3.78
CA ASN A 38 -5.94 -8.19 4.09
C ASN A 38 -5.04 -7.83 5.29
N HIS A 39 -5.01 -8.67 6.33
CA HIS A 39 -4.18 -8.42 7.51
C HIS A 39 -2.68 -8.31 7.18
N LEU A 40 -2.15 -9.27 6.41
CA LEU A 40 -0.75 -9.21 5.95
C LEU A 40 -0.50 -7.98 5.07
N ALA A 41 -1.44 -7.61 4.20
CA ALA A 41 -1.33 -6.41 3.37
C ALA A 41 -1.23 -5.14 4.24
N GLN A 42 -2.11 -4.98 5.22
CA GLN A 42 -2.10 -3.85 6.14
C GLN A 42 -0.80 -3.76 6.95
N LYS A 43 -0.32 -4.90 7.47
CA LYS A 43 0.95 -4.96 8.20
C LYS A 43 2.13 -4.53 7.32
N ALA A 44 2.13 -4.97 6.07
CA ALA A 44 3.15 -4.62 5.08
C ALA A 44 3.11 -3.12 4.73
N LEU A 45 1.92 -2.56 4.46
CA LEU A 45 1.76 -1.12 4.19
C LEU A 45 2.17 -0.26 5.40
N ALA A 46 1.84 -0.70 6.63
CA ALA A 46 2.25 0.00 7.84
C ALA A 46 3.78 0.04 8.01
N ALA A 47 4.47 -1.05 7.65
CA ALA A 47 5.94 -1.10 7.68
C ALA A 47 6.56 -0.12 6.66
N LEU A 48 6.02 -0.05 5.44
CA LEU A 48 6.46 0.91 4.43
C LEU A 48 6.19 2.35 4.89
N GLY A 49 4.99 2.64 5.40
CA GLY A 49 4.63 3.96 5.92
C GLY A 49 5.53 4.43 7.06
N ALA A 50 5.99 3.51 7.92
CA ALA A 50 6.96 3.85 8.97
C ALA A 50 8.32 4.29 8.41
N GLN A 51 8.79 3.67 7.31
CA GLN A 51 10.05 4.04 6.66
C GLN A 51 9.94 5.42 5.98
N TYR A 52 8.88 5.67 5.21
CA TYR A 52 8.65 6.99 4.58
C TYR A 52 8.54 8.09 5.63
N ARG A 53 7.81 7.84 6.73
CA ARG A 53 7.71 8.81 7.82
C ARG A 53 9.06 9.09 8.47
N THR A 54 9.89 8.07 8.64
CA THR A 54 11.24 8.22 9.19
C THR A 54 12.12 9.07 8.27
N PHE A 55 12.09 8.81 6.97
CA PHE A 55 12.81 9.60 5.97
C PHE A 55 12.31 11.04 5.89
N TYR A 56 10.99 11.25 5.85
CA TYR A 56 10.38 12.57 5.85
C TYR A 56 10.81 13.40 7.06
N ASN A 57 10.73 12.83 8.26
CA ASN A 57 11.17 13.52 9.48
C ASN A 57 12.67 13.84 9.43
N HIS A 58 13.48 12.94 8.87
CA HIS A 58 14.91 13.19 8.69
C HIS A 58 15.17 14.35 7.71
N ALA A 59 14.49 14.37 6.56
CA ALA A 59 14.58 15.45 5.58
C ALA A 59 14.13 16.78 6.19
N GLN A 60 12.97 16.80 6.85
CA GLN A 60 12.41 17.99 7.50
C GLN A 60 13.37 18.57 8.55
N ASN A 61 13.92 17.73 9.42
CA ASN A 61 14.90 18.16 10.43
C ASN A 61 16.20 18.65 9.78
N SER A 62 16.65 18.00 8.71
CA SER A 62 17.86 18.42 8.00
C SER A 62 17.68 19.80 7.36
N PHE A 63 16.54 20.05 6.71
CA PHE A 63 16.21 21.37 6.19
C PHE A 63 16.09 22.42 7.29
N ALA A 64 15.48 22.10 8.44
CA ALA A 64 15.35 23.02 9.57
C ALA A 64 16.70 23.51 10.11
N THR A 65 17.74 22.67 10.03
CA THR A 65 19.10 23.01 10.46
C THR A 65 19.99 23.59 9.36
N CYS A 66 19.55 23.53 8.10
CA CYS A 66 20.28 24.07 6.96
C CYS A 66 20.15 25.59 6.90
N LYS A 67 21.26 26.28 6.62
CA LYS A 67 21.22 27.72 6.34
C LYS A 67 20.65 27.93 4.94
N MET A 68 19.35 28.22 4.88
CA MET A 68 18.63 28.44 3.63
C MET A 68 18.33 29.92 3.38
N ASP A 69 18.50 30.36 2.14
CA ASP A 69 18.03 31.66 1.65
C ASP A 69 16.49 31.66 1.40
N VAL A 70 15.94 32.82 1.04
CA VAL A 70 14.48 32.97 0.82
C VAL A 70 14.01 32.15 -0.39
N ALA A 71 14.86 31.96 -1.41
CA ALA A 71 14.54 31.24 -2.63
C ALA A 71 14.65 29.71 -2.49
N GLU A 72 15.37 29.23 -1.47
CA GLU A 72 15.57 27.82 -1.16
C GLU A 72 14.44 27.23 -0.32
N ARG A 73 13.79 28.02 0.54
CA ARG A 73 12.68 27.56 1.39
C ARG A 73 11.53 26.93 0.61
N PRO A 74 11.04 27.52 -0.52
CA PRO A 74 10.01 26.88 -1.33
C PRO A 74 10.44 25.52 -1.88
N LYS A 75 11.72 25.38 -2.26
CA LYS A 75 12.27 24.13 -2.80
C LYS A 75 12.36 23.03 -1.75
N ALA A 76 12.74 23.39 -0.52
CA ALA A 76 12.71 22.45 0.61
C ALA A 76 11.28 21.94 0.89
N LEU A 77 10.28 22.83 0.80
CA LEU A 77 8.87 22.45 0.96
C LEU A 77 8.39 21.57 -0.20
N GLU A 78 8.81 21.87 -1.42
CA GLU A 78 8.53 21.06 -2.62
C GLU A 78 9.11 19.65 -2.47
N PHE A 79 10.38 19.52 -2.06
CA PHE A 79 11.00 18.21 -1.79
C PHE A 79 10.23 17.39 -0.76
N LEU A 80 9.78 18.02 0.35
CA LEU A 80 8.95 17.34 1.35
C LEU A 80 7.60 16.89 0.79
N LYS A 81 6.99 17.69 -0.07
CA LYS A 81 5.74 17.36 -0.75
C LYS A 81 5.92 16.19 -1.73
N GLU A 82 7.03 16.15 -2.47
CA GLU A 82 7.35 15.05 -3.39
C GLU A 82 7.50 13.71 -2.65
N ILE A 83 8.04 13.70 -1.44
CA ILE A 83 8.08 12.50 -0.59
C ILE A 83 6.66 12.00 -0.25
N GLU A 84 5.77 12.91 0.15
CA GLU A 84 4.37 12.56 0.48
C GLU A 84 3.60 12.08 -0.75
N GLU A 85 3.82 12.70 -1.91
CA GLU A 85 3.21 12.30 -3.18
C GLU A 85 3.71 10.92 -3.62
N SER A 86 5.01 10.68 -3.51
CA SER A 86 5.62 9.37 -3.81
C SER A 86 5.05 8.28 -2.89
N TYR A 87 4.97 8.55 -1.58
CA TYR A 87 4.32 7.63 -0.63
C TYR A 87 2.90 7.25 -1.05
N ASN A 88 2.07 8.25 -1.39
CA ASN A 88 0.69 8.01 -1.78
C ASN A 88 0.62 7.20 -3.09
N ALA A 89 1.48 7.50 -4.07
CA ALA A 89 1.54 6.75 -5.32
C ALA A 89 1.90 5.28 -5.08
N ASP A 90 2.93 5.02 -4.26
CA ASP A 90 3.41 3.68 -3.95
C ASP A 90 2.36 2.85 -3.18
N ILE A 91 1.67 3.46 -2.22
CA ILE A 91 0.56 2.81 -1.51
C ILE A 91 -0.58 2.44 -2.46
N GLN A 92 -0.95 3.34 -3.37
CA GLN A 92 -1.99 3.06 -4.36
C GLN A 92 -1.59 1.94 -5.31
N GLU A 93 -0.32 1.89 -5.73
CA GLU A 93 0.19 0.80 -6.56
C GLU A 93 0.10 -0.55 -5.83
N LEU A 94 0.60 -0.63 -4.59
CA LEU A 94 0.56 -1.86 -3.78
C LEU A 94 -0.87 -2.34 -3.51
N MET A 95 -1.78 -1.42 -3.19
CA MET A 95 -3.20 -1.76 -3.07
C MET A 95 -3.79 -2.25 -4.39
N GLY A 96 -3.41 -1.66 -5.52
CA GLY A 96 -3.80 -2.11 -6.84
C GLY A 96 -3.29 -3.51 -7.19
N ILE A 97 -2.07 -3.87 -6.74
CA ILE A 97 -1.53 -5.23 -6.86
C ILE A 97 -2.35 -6.19 -5.99
N TYR A 98 -2.59 -5.84 -4.73
CA TYR A 98 -3.38 -6.66 -3.80
C TYR A 98 -4.80 -6.91 -4.34
N ASN A 99 -5.51 -5.87 -4.76
CA ASN A 99 -6.88 -5.96 -5.24
C ASN A 99 -7.01 -6.83 -6.49
N ARG A 100 -6.03 -6.77 -7.42
CA ARG A 100 -6.00 -7.66 -8.60
C ARG A 100 -5.82 -9.11 -8.20
N LYS A 101 -4.88 -9.42 -7.30
CA LYS A 101 -4.66 -10.78 -6.81
C LYS A 101 -5.86 -11.31 -6.06
N ALA A 102 -6.44 -10.47 -5.20
CA ALA A 102 -7.65 -10.75 -4.47
C ALA A 102 -8.76 -11.17 -5.45
N ALA A 103 -9.04 -10.34 -6.46
CA ALA A 103 -10.06 -10.63 -7.48
C ALA A 103 -9.83 -11.99 -8.18
N HIS A 104 -8.59 -12.33 -8.53
CA HIS A 104 -8.25 -13.64 -9.11
C HIS A 104 -8.47 -14.80 -8.14
N LEU A 105 -8.07 -14.65 -6.87
CA LEU A 105 -8.30 -15.68 -5.85
C LEU A 105 -9.79 -15.92 -5.62
N ARG A 106 -10.58 -14.85 -5.55
CA ARG A 106 -12.04 -14.92 -5.43
C ARG A 106 -12.67 -15.62 -6.65
N ALA A 107 -12.25 -15.27 -7.87
CA ALA A 107 -12.76 -15.91 -9.08
C ALA A 107 -12.41 -17.41 -9.13
N ASN A 108 -11.17 -17.77 -8.81
CA ASN A 108 -10.73 -19.17 -8.76
C ASN A 108 -11.45 -19.97 -7.67
N PHE A 109 -11.67 -19.37 -6.49
CA PHE A 109 -12.48 -19.98 -5.44
C PHE A 109 -13.89 -20.25 -5.93
N PHE A 110 -14.58 -19.25 -6.49
CA PHE A 110 -15.92 -19.47 -7.03
C PHE A 110 -15.94 -20.48 -8.18
N GLN A 111 -14.90 -20.60 -9.00
CA GLN A 111 -14.87 -21.63 -10.04
C GLN A 111 -14.68 -23.05 -9.50
N ASN A 112 -13.91 -23.23 -8.43
CA ASN A 112 -13.55 -24.55 -7.90
C ASN A 112 -14.49 -25.01 -6.76
N GLU A 113 -14.90 -24.09 -5.90
CA GLU A 113 -15.70 -24.36 -4.70
C GLU A 113 -17.20 -24.10 -4.94
N ALA A 114 -17.64 -23.44 -6.03
CA ALA A 114 -19.08 -23.26 -6.31
C ALA A 114 -19.87 -24.58 -6.33
N ILE A 115 -19.22 -25.71 -6.61
CA ILE A 115 -19.85 -27.04 -6.61
C ILE A 115 -20.06 -27.56 -5.17
N HIS A 116 -19.26 -27.11 -4.21
CA HIS A 116 -19.29 -27.51 -2.80
C HIS A 116 -19.96 -26.48 -1.89
N LEU A 117 -20.18 -25.29 -2.42
CA LEU A 117 -20.77 -24.15 -1.76
C LEU A 117 -22.31 -24.25 -1.76
N PRO A 118 -22.97 -23.98 -0.62
CA PRO A 118 -24.41 -24.11 -0.51
C PRO A 118 -25.12 -23.12 -1.42
N MET A 119 -26.05 -23.62 -2.22
CA MET A 119 -26.91 -22.77 -3.04
C MET A 119 -27.86 -21.97 -2.14
N PRO A 120 -28.22 -20.73 -2.51
CA PRO A 120 -29.28 -19.99 -1.83
C PRO A 120 -30.57 -20.81 -1.80
N THR A 121 -31.35 -20.66 -0.74
CA THR A 121 -32.65 -21.31 -0.57
C THR A 121 -33.64 -20.86 -1.64
N LEU A 122 -34.77 -21.57 -1.74
CA LEU A 122 -35.79 -21.28 -2.76
C LEU A 122 -36.41 -19.88 -2.56
N GLU A 123 -36.58 -19.43 -1.31
CA GLU A 123 -37.04 -18.07 -0.99
C GLU A 123 -36.01 -17.01 -1.39
N GLU A 124 -34.73 -17.22 -1.10
CA GLU A 124 -33.63 -16.31 -1.47
C GLU A 124 -33.45 -16.21 -2.99
N GLN A 125 -33.61 -17.31 -3.73
CA GLN A 125 -33.57 -17.31 -5.19
C GLN A 125 -34.73 -16.53 -5.82
N ILE A 126 -35.93 -16.56 -5.22
CA ILE A 126 -37.08 -15.73 -5.66
C ILE A 126 -36.77 -14.24 -5.49
N HIS A 127 -35.89 -13.89 -4.54
CA HIS A 127 -35.36 -12.54 -4.33
C HIS A 127 -34.12 -12.20 -5.17
N TRP A 128 -33.78 -13.05 -6.16
CA TRP A 128 -32.61 -12.89 -7.04
C TRP A 128 -31.26 -12.91 -6.32
N GLU A 129 -31.21 -13.54 -5.14
CA GLU A 129 -29.95 -13.73 -4.45
C GLU A 129 -29.12 -14.82 -5.13
N ILE A 130 -27.86 -14.47 -5.40
CA ILE A 130 -26.91 -15.35 -6.10
C ILE A 130 -26.03 -16.11 -5.08
N PHE A 131 -26.07 -15.71 -3.82
CA PHE A 131 -25.39 -16.31 -2.67
C PHE A 131 -26.35 -16.38 -1.47
N PRO A 132 -26.21 -17.34 -0.55
CA PRO A 132 -27.02 -17.38 0.67
C PRO A 132 -26.91 -16.09 1.48
N SER A 133 -28.02 -15.56 2.00
CA SER A 133 -28.08 -14.27 2.71
C SER A 133 -27.44 -14.27 4.10
N ASP A 134 -26.93 -15.41 4.55
CA ASP A 134 -26.40 -15.62 5.90
C ASP A 134 -24.85 -15.56 5.93
N PRO A 135 -24.26 -14.38 6.18
CA PRO A 135 -22.82 -14.22 6.26
C PRO A 135 -22.19 -14.83 7.52
N GLU A 136 -22.96 -15.15 8.57
CA GLU A 136 -22.42 -15.79 9.78
C GLU A 136 -22.15 -17.29 9.55
N ASN A 137 -23.07 -17.96 8.85
CA ASN A 137 -22.92 -19.36 8.50
C ASN A 137 -22.11 -19.60 7.21
N TYR A 138 -22.07 -18.60 6.32
CA TYR A 138 -21.31 -18.70 5.06
C TYR A 138 -20.33 -17.53 4.85
N PRO A 139 -19.40 -17.29 5.80
CA PRO A 139 -18.47 -16.16 5.75
C PRO A 139 -17.54 -16.18 4.54
N GLN A 140 -17.32 -17.34 3.91
CA GLN A 140 -16.49 -17.52 2.72
C GLN A 140 -16.99 -16.76 1.48
N TYR A 141 -18.26 -16.36 1.43
CA TYR A 141 -18.78 -15.48 0.37
C TYR A 141 -18.52 -14.00 0.65
N TYR A 142 -18.32 -13.62 1.92
CA TYR A 142 -18.37 -12.23 2.39
C TYR A 142 -17.06 -11.73 3.00
N THR A 143 -16.18 -12.63 3.41
CA THR A 143 -14.90 -12.31 4.05
C THR A 143 -13.73 -12.82 3.19
N TYR A 144 -12.69 -12.01 3.07
CA TYR A 144 -11.43 -12.38 2.38
C TYR A 144 -10.47 -13.16 3.30
N ASP A 145 -10.87 -13.43 4.54
CA ASP A 145 -10.08 -14.22 5.47
C ASP A 145 -10.35 -15.71 5.23
N PHE A 146 -9.67 -16.22 4.22
CA PHE A 146 -9.53 -17.65 4.00
C PHE A 146 -8.65 -18.20 5.13
N LYS A 147 -9.27 -18.84 6.13
CA LYS A 147 -8.55 -19.63 7.14
C LYS A 147 -7.91 -20.86 6.52
#